data_AF-A0A933A844-F1
#
_entry.id   AF-A0A933A844-F1
#
_cell.length_a   1.000
_cell.length_b   1.000
_cell.length_c   1.000
_cell.angle_alpha   90.00
_cell.angle_beta   90.00
_cell.angle_gamma   90.00
#
_symmetry.space_group_name_H-M   'P 1'
#
loop_
_entity.id
_entity.type
_entity.pdbx_description
1 polymer ?
#
loop_
_entity_poly.entity_id
_entity_poly.type
_entity_poly.pdbx_seq_one_letter_code
_entity_poly.pdbx_strand_id
1 'polypeptide(L)' 'MTYYVKKLDDASLAKLQELERKSGCCIIAFERWPKLATMSDDQLRALRFLENEMGAILLAYSCQ' A
#
# COMPACT_ATOMS: atom_id res chain seq x y z
N MET A 1 4.63 0.99 9.10
CA MET A 1 3.79 0.44 8.01
C MET A 1 3.14 1.62 7.32
N THR A 2 3.47 1.86 6.05
CA THR A 2 2.75 2.84 5.24
C THR A 2 1.47 2.16 4.76
N TYR A 3 0.32 2.74 5.03
CA TYR A 3 -0.98 2.15 4.70
C TYR A 3 -1.60 2.90 3.51
N TYR A 4 -1.97 2.16 2.45
CA TYR A 4 -2.61 2.71 1.25
C TYR A 4 -4.11 2.49 1.31
N VAL A 5 -4.89 3.54 1.10
CA VAL A 5 -6.35 3.44 1.04
C VAL A 5 -6.73 2.69 -0.22
N LYS A 6 -7.44 1.57 -0.06
CA LYS A 6 -7.89 0.75 -1.17
C LYS A 6 -9.20 1.29 -1.74
N LYS A 7 -9.21 1.58 -3.04
CA LYS A 7 -10.47 1.84 -3.76
C LYS A 7 -11.25 0.53 -3.91
N LEU A 8 -12.48 0.52 -3.43
CA LEU A 8 -13.39 -0.62 -3.54
C LEU A 8 -14.23 -0.51 -4.83
N ASP A 9 -14.65 -1.66 -5.35
CA ASP A 9 -15.72 -1.73 -6.33
C ASP A 9 -17.09 -1.50 -5.65
N ASP A 10 -18.12 -1.24 -6.45
CA ASP A 10 -19.45 -0.88 -5.94
C ASP A 10 -20.06 -2.00 -5.08
N ALA A 11 -19.80 -3.26 -5.44
CA ALA A 11 -20.29 -4.41 -4.69
C ALA A 11 -19.64 -4.54 -3.31
N SER A 12 -18.33 -4.28 -3.20
CA SER A 12 -17.60 -4.31 -1.92
C SER A 12 -17.92 -3.08 -1.08
N LEU A 13 -18.11 -1.92 -1.72
CA LEU A 13 -18.49 -0.68 -1.05
C LEU A 13 -19.87 -0.82 -0.38
N ALA A 14 -20.86 -1.40 -1.08
CA ALA A 14 -22.20 -1.61 -0.53
C ALA A 14 -22.19 -2.49 0.74
N LYS A 15 -21.37 -3.55 0.75
CA LYS A 15 -21.20 -4.42 1.93
C LYS A 15 -20.57 -3.68 3.10
N LEU A 16 -19.58 -2.83 2.82
CA LEU A 16 -18.89 -2.04 3.83
C LEU A 16 -19.84 -0.99 4.45
N GLN A 17 -20.60 -0.27 3.62
CA GLN A 17 -21.60 0.70 4.08
C GLN A 17 -22.71 0.07 4.92
N GLU A 18 -23.15 -1.15 4.57
CA GLU A 18 -24.12 -1.88 5.41
C GLU A 18 -23.55 -2.16 6.81
N LEU A 19 -22.27 -2.55 6.89
CA LEU A 19 -21.59 -2.79 8.15
C LEU A 19 -21.39 -1.50 8.96
N GLU A 20 -21.00 -0.40 8.31
CA GLU A 20 -20.89 0.92 8.94
C GLU A 20 -22.23 1.35 9.55
N ARG A 21 -23.34 1.19 8.81
CA ARG A 21 -24.68 1.48 9.33
C ARG A 21 -25.07 0.62 10.53
N LYS A 22 -24.71 -0.68 10.52
CA LYS A 22 -25.00 -1.60 11.62
C LYS A 22 -24.17 -1.35 12.88
N SER A 23 -22.93 -0.87 12.70
CA SER A 23 -21.96 -0.69 13.78
C SER A 23 -21.89 0.74 14.32
N GLY A 24 -22.33 1.74 13.55
CA GLY A 24 -22.21 3.15 13.92
C GLY A 24 -20.79 3.71 13.76
N CYS A 25 -19.90 2.99 13.08
CA CYS A 25 -18.49 3.35 12.89
C CYS A 25 -18.18 3.57 11.41
N CYS A 26 -17.17 4.40 11.12
CA CYS A 26 -16.58 4.52 9.79
C CYS A 26 -15.45 3.49 9.61
N ILE A 27 -15.41 2.80 8.48
CA ILE A 27 -14.46 1.72 8.20
C ILE A 27 -13.64 2.09 6.97
N ILE A 28 -12.31 2.09 7.11
CA ILE A 28 -11.38 2.38 6.01
C ILE A 28 -10.80 1.06 5.49
N ALA A 29 -10.92 0.85 4.18
CA ALA A 29 -10.26 -0.26 3.51
C ALA A 29 -8.80 0.09 3.20
N PHE A 30 -7.86 -0.72 3.71
CA PHE A 30 -6.44 -0.61 3.37
C PHE A 30 -6.02 -1.74 2.42
N GLU A 31 -5.09 -1.45 1.52
CA GLU A 31 -4.43 -2.49 0.74
C GLU A 31 -3.55 -3.37 1.65
N ARG A 32 -3.64 -4.70 1.50
CA ARG A 32 -2.87 -5.65 2.34
C ARG A 32 -1.36 -5.57 2.08
N TRP A 33 -0.96 -5.27 0.86
CA TRP A 33 0.43 -5.20 0.44
C TRP A 33 0.58 -4.14 -0.65
N PRO A 34 1.50 -3.18 -0.51
CA PRO A 34 1.71 -2.18 -1.54
C PRO A 34 2.32 -2.86 -2.77
N LYS A 35 1.86 -2.47 -3.97
CA LYS A 35 2.44 -3.01 -5.22
C LYS A 35 3.88 -2.58 -5.31
N LEU A 36 4.81 -3.52 -5.46
CA LEU A 36 6.22 -3.21 -5.65
C LEU A 36 6.40 -2.34 -6.90
N ALA A 37 7.27 -1.34 -6.81
CA ALA A 37 7.57 -0.47 -7.93
C ALA A 37 8.44 -1.22 -8.93
N THR A 38 8.11 -1.12 -10.23
CA THR A 38 9.06 -1.48 -11.29
C THR A 38 10.11 -0.39 -11.35
N MET A 39 11.38 -0.77 -11.18
CA MET A 39 12.51 0.16 -11.23
C MET A 39 13.45 -0.23 -12.37
N SER A 40 14.08 0.77 -12.98
CA SER A 40 15.16 0.54 -13.96
C SER A 40 16.43 0.03 -13.27
N ASP A 41 17.37 -0.52 -14.04
CA ASP A 41 18.66 -1.00 -13.51
C ASP A 41 19.45 0.09 -12.77
N ASP A 42 19.42 1.33 -13.26
CA ASP A 42 20.08 2.47 -12.59
C ASP A 42 19.43 2.81 -11.25
N GLN A 43 18.09 2.76 -11.20
CA GLN A 43 17.34 3.00 -9.97
C GLN A 43 17.57 1.87 -8.95
N LEU A 44 17.66 0.61 -9.39
CA LEU A 44 18.00 -0.52 -8.54
C LEU A 44 19.44 -0.43 -8.00
N ARG A 45 20.40 0.04 -8.80
CA ARG A 45 21.76 0.31 -8.33
C ARG A 45 21.80 1.35 -7.22
N ALA A 46 21.07 2.45 -7.38
CA ALA A 46 20.96 3.49 -6.36
C ALA A 46 20.30 2.96 -5.07
N LEU A 47 19.24 2.16 -5.20
CA LEU A 47 18.57 1.55 -4.05
C LEU A 47 19.51 0.63 -3.25
N ARG A 48 20.28 -0.21 -3.94
CA ARG A 48 21.27 -1.11 -3.30
C ARG A 48 22.38 -0.37 -2.59
N PHE A 49 22.82 0.76 -3.15
CA PHE A 49 23.81 1.61 -2.48
C PHE A 49 23.25 2.11 -1.14
N LEU A 50 22.02 2.61 -1.14
CA LEU A 50 21.32 3.07 0.06
C LEU A 50 21.05 1.95 1.07
N GLU A 51 20.72 0.74 0.61
CA GLU A 51 20.58 -0.45 1.48
C GLU A 51 21.87 -0.73 2.27
N ASN A 52 23.01 -0.71 1.58
CA ASN A 52 24.31 -0.95 2.20
C ASN A 52 24.70 0.18 3.16
N GLU A 53 24.44 1.43 2.80
CA GLU A 53 24.75 2.60 3.63
C GLU A 53 23.95 2.59 4.94
N MET A 54 22.67 2.21 4.89
CA MET A 54 21.78 2.20 6.05
C MET A 54 21.82 0.88 6.84
N GLY A 55 22.46 -0.17 6.32
CA GLY A 55 22.45 -1.50 6.93
C GLY A 55 21.04 -2.09 6.99
N ALA A 56 20.19 -1.79 6.00
CA ALA A 56 18.79 -2.18 5.98
C ALA A 56 18.36 -2.70 4.60
N ILE A 57 17.32 -3.51 4.56
CA ILE A 57 16.65 -3.93 3.32
C ILE A 57 15.58 -2.87 3.00
N LEU A 58 15.62 -2.32 1.79
CA LEU A 58 14.69 -1.30 1.33
C LEU A 58 13.71 -1.88 0.31
N LEU A 59 12.43 -1.57 0.48
CA LEU A 59 11.36 -2.00 -0.42
C LEU A 59 10.81 -0.78 -1.14
N ALA A 60 10.98 -0.75 -2.46
CA ALA A 60 10.33 0.24 -3.31
C ALA A 60 8.93 -0.23 -3.69
N TYR A 61 7.92 0.57 -3.37
CA TYR A 61 6.54 0.33 -3.77
C TYR A 61 6.00 1.52 -4.56
N SER A 62 4.95 1.29 -5.34
CA SER A 62 4.27 2.32 -6.13
C SER A 62 3.45 3.22 -5.22
N CYS A 63 3.67 4.53 -5.27
CA CYS A 63 2.94 5.53 -4.48
C CYS A 63 1.57 5.93 -5.07
N GLN A 64 0.96 5.08 -5.91
CA GLN A 64 -0.36 5.37 -6.50
C GLN A 64 -1.49 5.30 -5.47
#